data_AF-A0A2V8MJV7-F1
#
_entry.id   AF-A0A2V8MJV7-F1
#
_cell.length_a   1.000
_cell.length_b   1.000
_cell.length_c   1.000
_cell.angle_alpha   90.00
_cell.angle_beta   90.00
_cell.angle_gamma   90.00
#
_symmetry.space_group_name_H-M   'P 1'
#
loop_
_entity.id
_entity.type
_entity.pdbx_description
1 polymer ?
#
loop_
_entity_poly.entity_id
_entity_poly.type
_entity_poly.pdbx_seq_one_letter_code
_entity_poly.pdbx_strand_id
1 'polypeptide(L)'
;GKFPLGPSANVRYLPVPTPKGSKFDLKPGPPDRITVSMRGASAAELRDFYAKALPVYKWTAAGNCWQREHPSSKKSETLCVDASNNSAVIQISEK
;
A
#
# COMPACT_ATOMS: atom_id res chain seq x y z
N GLY A 1 10.74 -5.19 5.57
CA GLY A 1 11.69 -4.07 5.47
C GLY A 1 12.19 -3.70 6.85
N LYS A 2 12.86 -2.56 6.98
CA LYS A 2 13.33 -2.01 8.27
C LYS A 2 12.21 -1.81 9.29
N PHE A 3 11.00 -1.53 8.83
CA PHE A 3 9.85 -1.28 9.69
C PHE A 3 9.03 -2.57 9.91
N PRO A 4 8.64 -2.88 11.15
CA PRO A 4 7.72 -3.98 11.42
C PRO A 4 6.31 -3.66 10.89
N LEU A 5 5.52 -4.70 10.63
CA LEU A 5 4.12 -4.56 10.22
C LEU A 5 3.30 -3.88 11.33
N GLY A 6 2.58 -2.83 10.95
CA GLY A 6 1.59 -2.15 11.76
C GLY A 6 0.17 -2.59 11.44
N PRO A 7 -0.85 -1.84 11.91
CA PRO A 7 -2.23 -2.10 11.52
C PRO A 7 -2.41 -1.92 10.01
N SER A 8 -3.14 -2.84 9.35
CA SER A 8 -3.45 -2.70 7.93
C SER A 8 -4.56 -1.66 7.72
N ALA A 9 -4.39 -0.78 6.73
CA ALA A 9 -5.48 0.03 6.22
C ALA A 9 -6.39 -0.85 5.36
N ASN A 10 -7.69 -0.86 5.61
CA ASN A 10 -8.63 -1.67 4.84
C ASN A 10 -9.32 -0.79 3.79
N VAL A 11 -9.11 -1.08 2.51
CA VAL A 11 -9.67 -0.33 1.38
C VAL A 11 -10.50 -1.26 0.55
N ARG A 12 -11.82 -1.07 0.51
CA ARG A 12 -12.75 -1.95 -0.21
C ARG A 12 -12.50 -3.45 0.05
N TYR A 13 -12.35 -3.83 1.32
CA TYR A 13 -12.04 -5.21 1.74
C TYR A 13 -10.65 -5.73 1.31
N LEU A 14 -9.79 -4.86 0.79
CA LEU A 14 -8.38 -5.14 0.53
C LEU A 14 -7.54 -4.60 1.69
N PRO A 15 -6.95 -5.48 2.50
CA PRO A 15 -5.99 -5.06 3.51
C PRO A 15 -4.68 -4.60 2.85
N VAL A 16 -4.26 -3.39 3.21
CA VAL A 16 -3.01 -2.75 2.78
C VAL A 16 -2.09 -2.63 3.99
N PRO A 17 -0.90 -3.24 3.97
CA PRO A 17 0.02 -3.15 5.10
C PRO A 17 0.49 -1.71 5.33
N THR A 18 0.59 -1.28 6.58
CA THR A 18 1.25 -0.02 6.94
C THR A 18 2.40 -0.28 7.92
N PRO A 19 3.46 0.54 7.93
CA PRO A 19 4.51 0.42 8.93
C PRO A 19 3.99 0.67 10.34
N LYS A 20 4.49 -0.07 11.33
CA LYS A 20 4.15 0.17 12.75
C LYS A 20 4.55 1.57 13.17
N GLY A 21 3.63 2.29 13.82
CA GLY A 21 3.84 3.68 14.26
C GLY A 21 3.66 4.72 13.15
N SER A 22 3.27 4.31 11.94
CA SER A 22 2.81 5.23 10.90
C SER A 22 1.38 5.70 11.18
N LYS A 23 1.01 6.83 10.58
CA LYS A 23 -0.38 7.29 10.48
C LYS A 23 -0.84 7.10 9.04
N PHE A 24 -2.06 6.68 8.81
CA PHE A 24 -2.62 6.63 7.47
C PHE A 24 -3.90 7.45 7.37
N ASP A 25 -4.09 8.10 6.22
CA ASP A 25 -5.30 8.82 5.84
C ASP A 25 -5.88 8.14 4.60
N LEU A 26 -7.11 7.64 4.68
CA LEU A 26 -7.80 6.99 3.59
C LEU A 26 -8.77 7.98 2.93
N LYS A 27 -8.55 8.27 1.66
CA LYS A 27 -9.45 9.02 0.79
C LYS A 27 -10.10 8.05 -0.19
N PRO A 28 -11.34 7.60 0.10
CA PRO A 28 -12.06 6.73 -0.83
C PRO A 28 -12.44 7.51 -2.09
N GLY A 29 -12.36 6.86 -3.25
CA GLY A 29 -12.65 7.43 -4.57
C GLY A 29 -12.07 6.56 -5.69
N PRO A 30 -12.35 6.81 -6.97
CA PRO A 30 -11.58 6.21 -8.05
C PRO A 30 -10.48 7.19 -8.53
N PRO A 31 -9.18 6.89 -8.37
CA PRO A 31 -8.60 5.80 -7.59
C PRO A 31 -8.64 6.07 -6.08
N ASP A 32 -8.69 5.00 -5.26
CA ASP A 32 -8.68 5.13 -3.81
C ASP A 32 -7.27 5.52 -3.40
N ARG A 33 -7.14 6.51 -2.51
CA ARG A 33 -5.83 7.04 -2.13
C ARG A 33 -5.60 6.90 -0.64
N ILE A 34 -4.50 6.26 -0.27
CA ILE A 34 -4.04 6.12 1.11
C ILE A 34 -2.76 6.92 1.26
N THR A 35 -2.72 7.87 2.19
CA THR A 35 -1.48 8.58 2.51
C THR A 35 -0.95 8.05 3.83
N VAL A 36 0.18 7.36 3.80
CA VAL A 36 0.84 6.79 4.97
C VAL A 36 2.01 7.68 5.37
N SER A 37 1.91 8.34 6.52
CA SER A 37 2.94 9.22 7.07
C SER A 37 3.76 8.52 8.14
N MET A 38 5.07 8.47 7.95
CA MET A 38 6.02 7.85 8.88
C MET A 38 7.23 8.75 9.10
N ARG A 39 7.31 9.36 10.28
CA ARG A 39 8.39 10.29 10.61
C ARG A 39 9.75 9.56 10.64
N GLY A 40 10.75 10.13 9.96
CA GLY A 40 12.11 9.61 9.91
C GLY A 40 12.30 8.45 8.92
N ALA A 41 11.31 8.14 8.09
CA ALA A 41 11.44 7.16 7.01
C ALA A 41 11.82 7.85 5.70
N SER A 42 12.81 7.32 5.00
CA SER A 42 13.12 7.71 3.63
C SER A 42 12.17 7.05 2.63
N ALA A 43 12.05 7.65 1.43
CA ALA A 43 11.28 7.07 0.34
C ALA A 43 11.71 5.62 0.02
N ALA A 44 13.02 5.35 0.03
CA ALA A 44 13.57 4.02 -0.25
C ALA A 44 13.17 2.98 0.81
N GLU A 45 13.22 3.35 2.10
CA GLU A 45 12.82 2.45 3.19
C GLU A 45 11.32 2.13 3.16
N LEU A 46 10.49 3.10 2.82
CA LEU A 46 9.05 2.88 2.63
C LEU A 46 8.80 1.96 1.43
N ARG A 47 9.49 2.19 0.31
CA ARG A 47 9.37 1.33 -0.87
C ARG A 47 9.82 -0.11 -0.58
N ASP A 48 10.93 -0.31 0.14
CA ASP A 48 11.38 -1.65 0.59
C ASP A 48 10.39 -2.30 1.56
N PHE A 49 9.76 -1.52 2.44
CA PHE A 49 8.70 -2.02 3.31
C PHE A 49 7.54 -2.58 2.50
N TYR A 50 6.99 -1.82 1.55
CA TYR A 50 5.87 -2.28 0.73
C TYR A 50 6.25 -3.46 -0.16
N ALA A 51 7.44 -3.45 -0.77
CA ALA A 51 7.92 -4.56 -1.59
C ALA A 51 7.98 -5.89 -0.83
N LYS A 52 8.30 -5.86 0.47
CA LYS A 52 8.34 -7.05 1.35
C LYS A 52 6.99 -7.38 1.98
N ALA A 53 6.17 -6.38 2.27
CA ALA A 53 4.89 -6.56 2.95
C ALA A 53 3.78 -6.99 1.98
N LEU A 54 3.68 -6.36 0.82
CA LEU A 54 2.60 -6.57 -0.15
C LEU A 54 2.45 -8.04 -0.62
N PRO A 55 3.53 -8.81 -0.88
CA PRO A 55 3.42 -10.23 -1.21
C PRO A 55 2.70 -11.08 -0.15
N VAL A 56 2.86 -10.74 1.14
CA VAL A 56 2.15 -11.41 2.26
C VAL A 56 0.63 -11.20 2.15
N TYR A 57 0.21 -10.08 1.56
CA TYR A 57 -1.19 -9.71 1.34
C TYR A 57 -1.70 -10.12 -0.06
N LYS A 58 -1.03 -11.08 -0.71
CA LYS A 58 -1.37 -11.61 -2.05
C LYS A 58 -1.29 -10.58 -3.18
N TRP A 59 -0.53 -9.51 -2.99
CA TRP A 59 -0.21 -8.57 -4.06
C TRP A 59 1.03 -9.03 -4.82
N THR A 60 0.92 -9.10 -6.14
CA THR A 60 2.00 -9.54 -7.03
C THR A 60 2.65 -8.32 -7.69
N ALA A 61 3.96 -8.28 -7.77
CA ALA A 61 4.66 -7.18 -8.47
C ALA A 61 4.25 -7.11 -9.95
N ALA A 62 3.95 -5.91 -10.43
CA ALA A 62 3.49 -5.61 -11.78
C ALA A 62 4.18 -4.32 -12.27
N GLY A 63 5.44 -4.43 -12.68
CA GLY A 63 6.27 -3.29 -13.04
C GLY A 63 6.53 -2.37 -11.85
N ASN A 64 6.10 -1.11 -11.93
CA ASN A 64 6.27 -0.12 -10.87
C ASN A 64 5.19 -0.17 -9.78
N CYS A 65 4.15 -0.99 -9.97
CA CYS A 65 3.02 -1.16 -9.08
C CYS A 65 2.87 -2.65 -8.70
N TRP A 66 1.83 -2.96 -7.95
CA TRP A 66 1.42 -4.31 -7.60
C TRP A 66 0.00 -4.55 -8.12
N GLN A 67 -0.33 -5.81 -8.35
CA GLN A 67 -1.66 -6.21 -8.79
C GLN A 67 -2.16 -7.38 -7.98
N ARG A 68 -3.47 -7.44 -7.79
CA ARG A 68 -4.15 -8.54 -7.11
C ARG A 68 -5.56 -8.70 -7.66
N GLU A 69 -6.05 -9.92 -7.73
CA GLU A 69 -7.47 -10.16 -8.03
C GLU A 69 -8.34 -9.89 -6.79
N HIS A 70 -9.37 -9.06 -6.96
CA HIS A 70 -10.31 -8.75 -5.90
C HIS A 70 -11.09 -10.01 -5.51
N PRO A 71 -11.07 -10.41 -4.22
CA PRO A 71 -11.57 -11.72 -3.79
C PRO A 71 -13.07 -11.92 -4.06
N SER A 72 -13.85 -10.83 -4.11
CA SER A 72 -15.30 -10.90 -4.27
C SER A 72 -15.80 -10.60 -5.70
N SER A 73 -15.03 -9.84 -6.50
CA SER A 73 -15.49 -9.35 -7.80
C SER A 73 -14.71 -9.95 -8.98
N LYS A 74 -13.61 -10.68 -8.72
CA LYS A 74 -12.70 -11.24 -9.73
C LYS A 74 -12.08 -10.21 -10.68
N LYS A 75 -12.19 -8.93 -10.35
CA LYS A 75 -11.56 -7.85 -11.11
C LYS A 75 -10.12 -7.67 -10.65
N SER A 76 -9.27 -7.15 -11.54
CA SER A 76 -7.87 -6.92 -11.23
C SER A 76 -7.70 -5.56 -10.57
N GLU A 77 -7.18 -5.54 -9.35
CA GLU A 77 -6.86 -4.33 -8.61
C GLU A 77 -5.39 -4.02 -8.81
N THR A 78 -5.08 -2.76 -9.08
CA THR A 78 -3.70 -2.26 -9.16
C THR A 78 -3.43 -1.35 -7.97
N LEU A 79 -2.33 -1.60 -7.26
CA LEU A 79 -1.84 -0.82 -6.13
C LEU A 79 -0.49 -0.20 -6.52
N CYS A 80 -0.44 1.11 -6.66
CA CYS A 80 0.81 1.85 -6.92
C CYS A 80 1.27 2.54 -5.63
N VAL A 81 2.57 2.47 -5.34
CA VAL A 81 3.16 3.13 -4.17
C VAL A 81 4.12 4.22 -4.61
N ASP A 82 3.75 5.46 -4.34
CA ASP A 82 4.57 6.66 -4.48
C ASP A 82 5.17 7.03 -3.12
N ALA A 83 6.38 6.53 -2.88
CA ALA A 83 7.11 6.81 -1.66
C ALA A 83 7.85 8.16 -1.75
N SER A 84 7.70 8.97 -0.72
CA SER A 84 8.35 10.26 -0.49
C SER A 84 9.07 10.25 0.86
N ASN A 85 9.86 11.28 1.15
CA ASN A 85 10.45 11.41 2.48
C ASN A 85 9.34 11.64 3.52
N ASN A 86 9.35 10.83 4.56
CA ASN A 86 8.36 10.78 5.64
C ASN A 86 6.94 10.35 5.27
N SER A 87 6.66 10.00 4.01
CA SER A 87 5.32 9.58 3.60
C SER A 87 5.32 8.67 2.38
N ALA A 88 4.30 7.84 2.23
CA ALA A 88 4.04 7.07 1.03
C ALA A 88 2.56 7.22 0.65
N VAL A 89 2.31 7.56 -0.61
CA VAL A 89 0.97 7.57 -1.17
C VAL A 89 0.75 6.25 -1.87
N ILE A 90 -0.32 5.57 -1.49
CA ILE A 90 -0.77 4.33 -2.11
C ILE A 90 -2.03 4.66 -2.90
N GLN A 91 -2.05 4.30 -4.17
CA GLN A 91 -3.23 4.45 -5.02
C GLN A 91 -3.73 3.06 -5.41
N ILE A 92 -5.01 2.79 -5.18
CA ILE A 92 -5.66 1.53 -5.56
C ILE A 92 -6.71 1.84 -6.61
N SER A 93 -6.63 1.16 -7.74
CA SER A 93 -7.57 1.29 -8.84
C SER A 93 -7.98 -0.08 -9.37
N GLU A 94 -9.28 -0.27 -9.53
CA GLU A 94 -9.85 -1.40 -10.26
C GLU A 94 -9.55 -1.23 -11.77
N LYS A 95 -9.06 -2.29 -12.40
CA LYS A 95 -8.94 -2.42 -13.86
C LYS A 95 -10.09 -3.22 -14.45
#